data_AF-A0A7V7ZJW0-F1
#
_entry.id   AF-A0A7V7ZJW0-F1
#
_cell.length_a   1.000
_cell.length_b   1.000
_cell.length_c   1.000
_cell.angle_alpha   90.00
_cell.angle_beta   90.00
_cell.angle_gamma   90.00
#
_symmetry.space_group_name_H-M   'P 1'
#
loop_
_entity.id
_entity.type
_entity.pdbx_description
1 polymer ?
#
loop_
_entity_poly.entity_id
_entity_poly.type
_entity_poly.pdbx_seq_one_letter_code
_entity_poly.pdbx_strand_id
1 'polypeptide(L)'
;MSDQAVQQASQLQYPAPQTTPDPSEARRLLSITFNPGEHVWLVREQHEPTHGLWHLDVAQQGGFGTWLLRRFRYDEATSVLYFLGEEALSDAAFAAIRASRPRFPMP
;
A
#
# COMPACT_ATOMS: atom_id res chain seq x y z
N MET A 1 12.10 -56.95 8.62
CA MET A 1 13.12 -55.87 8.65
C MET A 1 12.59 -54.69 7.84
N SER A 2 11.51 -54.09 8.33
CA SER A 2 10.69 -53.15 7.55
C SER A 2 10.06 -52.17 8.54
N ASP A 3 10.79 -51.15 8.97
CA ASP A 3 10.16 -50.04 9.70
C ASP A 3 11.03 -48.77 9.88
N GLN A 4 12.33 -48.81 9.59
CA GLN A 4 13.18 -47.62 9.78
C GLN A 4 13.23 -46.64 8.59
N ALA A 5 12.70 -47.01 7.42
CA ALA A 5 12.77 -46.16 6.23
C ALA A 5 11.60 -45.15 6.12
N VAL A 6 10.50 -45.35 6.86
CA VAL A 6 9.30 -44.50 6.76
C VAL A 6 9.31 -43.36 7.80
N GLN A 7 10.11 -43.48 8.86
CA GLN A 7 10.15 -42.49 9.96
C GLN A 7 11.04 -41.27 9.70
N GLN A 8 11.87 -41.27 8.65
CA GLN A 8 12.76 -40.14 8.35
C GLN A 8 12.17 -39.09 7.40
N ALA A 9 10.99 -39.31 6.82
CA ALA A 9 10.37 -38.38 5.87
C ALA A 9 9.65 -37.18 6.52
N SER A 10 9.66 -37.07 7.85
CA SER A 10 8.82 -36.09 8.59
C SER A 10 9.53 -34.78 8.96
N GLN A 11 10.71 -34.46 8.40
CA GLN A 11 11.52 -33.31 8.85
C GLN A 11 11.98 -32.33 7.77
N LEU A 12 11.37 -32.32 6.59
CA LEU A 12 11.56 -31.22 5.64
C LEU A 12 10.35 -30.29 5.63
N GLN A 13 10.01 -29.76 6.81
CA GLN A 13 9.16 -28.59 6.90
C GLN A 13 10.02 -27.38 6.56
N TYR A 14 10.17 -27.10 5.26
CA TYR A 14 10.74 -25.84 4.82
C TYR A 14 9.83 -24.73 5.38
N PRO A 15 10.35 -23.81 6.23
CA PRO A 15 9.57 -22.62 6.54
C PRO A 15 9.31 -21.93 5.19
N ALA A 16 8.04 -21.73 4.85
CA ALA A 16 7.70 -20.89 3.72
C ALA A 16 8.46 -19.57 3.89
N PRO A 17 9.11 -19.04 2.83
CA PRO A 17 9.77 -17.75 2.95
C PRO A 17 8.74 -16.76 3.49
N GLN A 18 9.01 -16.20 4.68
CA GLN A 18 8.23 -15.10 5.22
C GLN A 18 8.63 -13.87 4.42
N THR A 19 8.19 -13.79 3.17
CA THR A 19 8.34 -12.59 2.36
C THR A 19 7.48 -11.53 3.02
N THR A 20 8.13 -10.59 3.71
CA THR A 20 7.47 -9.35 4.11
C THR A 20 6.84 -8.75 2.85
N PRO A 21 5.55 -8.40 2.88
CA PRO A 21 4.90 -7.83 1.71
C PRO A 21 5.60 -6.51 1.33
N ASP A 22 5.85 -6.32 0.03
CA ASP A 22 6.59 -5.19 -0.51
C ASP A 22 5.65 -4.17 -1.19
N PRO A 23 5.53 -2.94 -0.67
CA PRO A 23 4.65 -1.92 -1.25
C PRO A 23 5.26 -1.23 -2.48
N SER A 24 6.48 -1.57 -2.90
CA SER A 24 7.24 -0.79 -3.91
C SER A 24 6.49 -0.59 -5.22
N GLU A 25 5.85 -1.64 -5.76
CA GLU A 25 5.10 -1.53 -7.00
C GLU A 25 3.80 -0.73 -6.83
N ALA A 26 3.10 -0.93 -5.71
CA ALA A 26 1.91 -0.16 -5.36
C ALA A 26 2.24 1.34 -5.25
N ARG A 27 3.37 1.69 -4.61
CA ARG A 27 3.88 3.06 -4.49
C ARG A 27 4.32 3.63 -5.84
N ARG A 28 4.98 2.83 -6.68
CA ARG A 28 5.40 3.25 -8.02
C ARG A 28 4.20 3.58 -8.91
N LEU A 29 3.18 2.72 -8.92
CA LEU A 29 1.95 2.99 -9.65
C LEU A 29 1.20 4.19 -9.09
N LEU A 30 1.17 4.34 -7.76
CA LEU A 30 0.58 5.51 -7.13
C LEU A 30 1.31 6.80 -7.52
N SER A 31 2.65 6.79 -7.58
CA SER A 31 3.42 7.99 -7.91
C SER A 31 3.31 8.42 -9.37
N ILE A 32 2.92 7.56 -10.31
CA ILE A 32 2.64 8.00 -11.68
C ILE A 32 1.21 8.54 -11.86
N THR A 33 0.35 8.45 -10.84
CA THR A 33 -1.03 8.99 -10.91
C THR A 33 -1.12 10.49 -10.64
N PHE A 34 -0.10 11.08 -10.01
CA PHE A 34 -0.08 12.51 -9.69
C PHE A 34 0.94 13.26 -10.56
N ASN A 35 0.74 14.55 -10.70
CA ASN A 35 1.68 15.39 -11.46
C ASN A 35 2.92 15.76 -10.60
N PRO A 36 4.11 15.98 -11.20
CA PRO A 36 5.34 16.32 -10.46
C PRO A 36 5.27 17.58 -9.57
N GLY A 37 4.32 18.49 -9.84
CA GLY A 37 4.08 19.69 -9.04
C GLY A 37 3.10 19.48 -7.87
N GLU A 38 2.45 18.33 -7.78
CA GLU A 38 1.44 18.08 -6.76
C GLU A 38 2.06 17.81 -5.39
N HIS A 39 1.33 18.25 -4.37
CA HIS A 39 1.68 18.05 -2.98
C HIS A 39 0.84 16.91 -2.43
N VAL A 40 1.49 15.75 -2.22
CA VAL A 40 0.85 14.50 -1.82
C VAL A 40 1.49 13.98 -0.52
N TRP A 41 0.68 13.45 0.40
CA TRP A 41 1.13 12.79 1.63
C TRP A 41 0.50 11.41 1.75
N LEU A 42 1.31 10.39 2.08
CA LEU A 42 0.80 9.04 2.33
C LEU A 42 0.21 8.94 3.75
N VAL A 43 -1.11 8.83 3.81
CA VAL A 43 -1.90 8.80 5.05
C VAL A 43 -2.08 7.38 5.57
N ARG A 44 -2.25 6.40 4.68
CA ARG A 44 -2.34 4.98 5.05
C ARG A 44 -1.69 4.13 3.98
N GLU A 45 -0.99 3.10 4.44
CA GLU A 45 -0.48 2.01 3.62
C GLU A 45 -0.65 0.72 4.41
N GLN A 46 -1.52 -0.16 3.93
CA GLN A 46 -1.90 -1.37 4.64
C GLN A 46 -2.03 -2.53 3.67
N HIS A 47 -1.31 -3.62 3.96
CA HIS A 47 -1.43 -4.87 3.23
C HIS A 47 -2.56 -5.74 3.79
N GLU A 48 -3.37 -6.29 2.89
CA GLU A 48 -4.41 -7.29 3.15
C GLU A 48 -3.93 -8.60 2.52
N PRO A 49 -3.49 -9.57 3.34
CA PRO A 49 -2.79 -10.75 2.85
C PRO A 49 -3.68 -11.83 2.22
N THR A 50 -4.99 -11.83 2.49
CA THR A 50 -5.91 -12.86 1.98
C THR A 50 -6.07 -12.77 0.48
N HIS A 51 -6.12 -11.55 -0.05
CA HIS A 51 -6.29 -11.28 -1.48
C HIS A 51 -5.08 -10.60 -2.11
N GLY A 52 -3.98 -10.36 -1.36
CA GLY A 52 -2.79 -9.70 -1.88
C GLY A 52 -3.08 -8.26 -2.31
N LEU A 53 -3.72 -7.50 -1.43
CA LEU A 53 -4.15 -6.14 -1.72
C LEU A 53 -3.38 -5.12 -0.87
N TRP A 54 -3.05 -3.98 -1.46
CA TRP A 54 -2.58 -2.81 -0.73
C TRP A 54 -3.64 -1.72 -0.73
N HIS A 55 -4.03 -1.27 0.45
CA HIS A 55 -4.87 -0.10 0.61
C HIS A 55 -4.00 1.13 0.88
N LEU A 56 -4.12 2.12 0.00
CA LEU A 56 -3.35 3.35 0.03
C LEU A 56 -4.29 4.54 0.15
N ASP A 57 -4.11 5.36 1.19
CA ASP A 57 -4.82 6.63 1.31
C ASP A 57 -3.81 7.75 1.21
N VAL A 58 -4.10 8.78 0.42
CA VAL A 58 -3.25 9.96 0.30
C VAL A 58 -4.01 11.26 0.50
N ALA A 59 -3.37 12.24 1.11
CA ALA A 59 -3.85 13.61 1.13
C ALA A 59 -3.23 14.40 -0.04
N GLN A 60 -4.05 15.08 -0.82
CA GLN A 60 -3.63 15.89 -1.97
C GLN A 60 -4.47 17.18 -2.02
N GLN A 61 -3.90 18.27 -2.53
CA GLN A 61 -4.69 19.46 -2.86
C GLN A 61 -5.50 19.18 -4.13
N GLY A 62 -6.82 19.26 -4.04
CA GLY A 62 -7.74 19.19 -5.15
C GLY A 62 -7.89 20.53 -5.87
N GLY A 63 -8.81 20.57 -6.83
CA GLY A 63 -9.21 21.82 -7.49
C GLY A 63 -9.75 22.85 -6.48
N PHE A 64 -9.57 24.14 -6.77
CA PHE A 64 -10.05 25.25 -5.94
C PHE A 64 -9.44 25.34 -4.52
N GLY A 65 -8.34 24.63 -4.26
CA GLY A 65 -7.56 24.76 -3.04
C GLY A 65 -8.02 23.89 -1.86
N THR A 66 -9.08 23.08 -2.04
CA THR A 66 -9.56 22.14 -1.02
C THR A 66 -8.62 20.93 -0.89
N TRP A 67 -8.30 20.52 0.33
CA TRP A 67 -7.57 19.27 0.58
C TRP A 67 -8.50 18.07 0.48
N LEU A 68 -8.04 17.02 -0.19
CA LEU A 68 -8.79 15.79 -0.41
C LEU A 68 -8.03 14.59 0.15
N LEU A 69 -8.75 13.64 0.73
CA LEU A 69 -8.26 12.29 1.00
C LEU A 69 -8.70 11.39 -0.16
N ARG A 70 -7.75 10.88 -0.92
CA ARG A 70 -7.97 9.98 -2.07
C ARG A 70 -7.59 8.56 -1.67
N ARG A 71 -8.46 7.61 -2.00
CA ARG A 71 -8.30 6.19 -1.61
C ARG A 71 -8.02 5.34 -2.82
N PHE A 72 -7.07 4.44 -2.68
CA PHE A 72 -6.67 3.52 -3.72
C PHE A 72 -6.54 2.10 -3.18
N ARG A 73 -6.67 1.13 -4.08
CA ARG A 73 -6.36 -0.26 -3.82
C ARG A 73 -5.50 -0.79 -4.95
N TYR A 74 -4.31 -1.28 -4.61
CA TYR A 74 -3.50 -2.05 -5.54
C TYR A 74 -3.76 -3.54 -5.34
N ASP A 75 -3.89 -4.28 -6.44
CA ASP A 75 -4.09 -5.72 -6.47
C ASP A 75 -2.83 -6.37 -7.06
N GLU A 76 -2.11 -7.15 -6.25
CA GLU A 76 -0.84 -7.77 -6.64
C GLU A 76 -1.02 -8.78 -7.78
N ALA A 77 -2.12 -9.54 -7.75
CA ALA A 77 -2.38 -10.59 -8.74
C ALA A 77 -2.58 -10.03 -10.15
N THR A 78 -3.17 -8.83 -10.24
CA THR A 78 -3.46 -8.16 -11.52
C THR A 78 -2.53 -7.01 -11.83
N SER A 79 -1.73 -6.55 -10.88
CA SER A 79 -0.89 -5.35 -10.98
C SER A 79 -1.66 -4.08 -11.33
N VAL A 80 -2.90 -3.96 -10.85
CA VAL A 80 -3.77 -2.81 -11.12
C VAL A 80 -3.97 -1.97 -9.86
N LEU A 81 -3.82 -0.65 -10.01
CA LEU A 81 -4.18 0.34 -8.99
C LEU A 81 -5.58 0.88 -9.27
N TYR A 82 -6.53 0.55 -8.41
CA TYR A 82 -7.91 1.03 -8.47
C TYR A 82 -8.08 2.29 -7.64
N PHE A 83 -8.74 3.30 -8.20
CA PHE A 83 -9.25 4.44 -7.43
C PHE A 83 -10.58 4.07 -6.77
N LEU A 84 -10.68 4.28 -5.46
CA LEU A 84 -11.85 3.92 -4.65
C LEU A 84 -12.71 5.13 -4.26
N GLY A 85 -12.31 6.34 -4.64
CA GLY A 85 -13.03 7.57 -4.33
C GLY A 85 -12.22 8.54 -3.47
N GLU A 86 -12.86 9.66 -3.16
CA GLU A 86 -12.26 10.75 -2.42
C GLU A 86 -13.25 11.45 -1.50
N GLU A 87 -12.73 12.12 -0.48
CA GLU A 87 -13.50 12.97 0.43
C GLU A 87 -12.73 14.24 0.77
N ALA A 88 -13.46 15.31 1.08
CA ALA A 88 -12.85 16.55 1.53
C ALA A 88 -12.24 16.40 2.93
N LEU A 89 -11.02 16.88 3.10
CA LEU A 89 -10.36 17.04 4.38
C LEU A 89 -10.64 18.45 4.91
N SER A 90 -10.88 18.54 6.21
CA SER A 90 -10.80 19.83 6.89
C SER A 90 -9.34 20.31 6.94
N ASP A 91 -9.14 21.62 7.02
CA ASP A 91 -7.80 22.20 7.17
C ASP A 91 -7.09 21.67 8.42
N ALA A 92 -7.81 21.45 9.52
CA ALA A 92 -7.26 20.87 10.74
C ALA A 92 -6.78 19.42 10.53
N ALA A 93 -7.55 18.60 9.82
CA ALA A 93 -7.15 17.23 9.50
C ALA A 93 -5.92 17.20 8.60
N PHE A 94 -5.88 18.05 7.57
CA PHE A 94 -4.70 18.17 6.72
C PHE A 94 -3.48 18.70 7.48
N ALA A 95 -3.64 19.70 8.34
CA ALA A 95 -2.55 20.22 9.16
C ALA A 95 -1.92 19.13 10.04
N ALA A 96 -2.74 18.26 10.64
CA ALA A 96 -2.28 17.11 11.43
C ALA A 96 -1.52 16.08 10.57
N ILE A 97 -2.00 15.77 9.35
CA ILE A 97 -1.30 14.89 8.41
C ILE A 97 0.06 15.47 8.05
N ARG A 98 0.11 16.74 7.63
CA ARG A 98 1.34 17.42 7.22
C ARG A 98 2.39 17.47 8.35
N ALA A 99 1.95 17.61 9.60
CA ALA A 99 2.84 17.65 10.75
C ALA A 99 3.41 16.27 11.13
N SER A 100 2.70 15.18 10.81
CA SER A 100 3.02 13.84 11.29
C SER A 100 3.55 12.88 10.21
N ARG A 101 3.35 13.18 8.93
CA ARG A 101 3.68 12.30 7.80
C ARG A 101 4.67 12.97 6.84
N PRO A 102 5.62 12.22 6.27
CA PRO A 102 6.45 12.73 5.19
C PRO A 102 5.61 12.95 3.93
N ARG A 103 6.08 13.86 3.09
CA ARG A 103 5.55 14.02 1.73
C ARG A 103 5.83 12.74 0.93
N PHE A 104 4.85 12.31 0.13
CA PHE A 104 5.00 11.16 -0.74
C PHE A 104 5.96 11.48 -1.89
N PRO A 105 6.96 10.62 -2.17
CA PRO A 105 7.91 10.85 -3.25
C PRO A 105 7.23 10.67 -4.60
N MET A 106 7.47 11.64 -5.48
CA MET A 106 6.97 11.69 -6.86
C MET A 106 8.18 11.69 -7.80
N PRO A 107 8.08 11.07 -8.99
CA PRO A 107 9.11 11.15 -10.03
C PRO A 107 9.34 12.58 -10.53
#